data_AF-A0A382PVE5-F1
#
_entry.id   AF-A0A382PVE5-F1
#
_cell.length_a   1.000
_cell.length_b   1.000
_cell.length_c   1.000
_cell.angle_alpha   90.00
_cell.angle_beta   90.00
_cell.angle_gamma   90.00
#
_symmetry.space_group_name_H-M   'P 1'
#
loop_
_entity.id
_entity.type
_entity.pdbx_description
1 polymer ?
#
loop_
_entity_poly.entity_id
_entity_poly.type
_entity_poly.pdbx_seq_one_letter_code
_entity_poly.pdbx_strand_id
1 'polypeptide(L)'
;DTEENQGGFQCIPGIHHQLTDFGANHSLNHKYKIPNLKKFIPQAIPGKAGDLLIWHRALAHGSGYNASDNPRLAQYISMQPARLKNEDYRQQRISLWRNREEPLSRAFPGDPRGWEKERPVAKLTPLGKKLLGLATWE
;
A
#
# COMPACT_ATOMS: atom_id res chain seq x y z
N ASP A 1 0.94 -18.71 5.02
CA ASP A 1 1.25 -18.03 6.29
C ASP A 1 2.56 -17.26 6.14
N THR A 2 2.90 -16.42 7.11
CA THR A 2 4.13 -15.62 7.17
C THR A 2 4.61 -15.62 8.60
N GLU A 3 5.62 -16.43 8.90
CA GLU A 3 6.27 -16.48 10.22
C GLU A 3 7.20 -15.27 10.42
N GLU A 4 7.62 -15.02 11.67
CA GLU A 4 8.45 -13.87 12.04
C GLU A 4 9.76 -13.77 11.24
N ASN A 5 10.39 -14.90 10.93
CA ASN A 5 11.65 -14.97 10.20
C ASN A 5 11.49 -14.98 8.67
N GLN A 6 10.26 -14.95 8.14
CA GLN A 6 9.99 -14.99 6.68
C GLN A 6 10.06 -13.62 6.01
N GLY A 7 10.62 -12.64 6.72
CA GLY A 7 10.81 -11.28 6.22
C GLY A 7 9.49 -10.58 5.91
N GLY A 8 8.44 -10.84 6.70
CA GLY A 8 7.10 -10.24 6.58
C GLY A 8 7.06 -8.73 6.85
N PHE A 9 5.89 -8.22 7.22
CA PHE A 9 5.77 -6.85 7.70
C PHE A 9 6.52 -6.69 9.02
N GLN A 10 7.28 -5.61 9.16
CA GLN A 10 7.85 -5.19 10.43
C GLN A 10 7.58 -3.70 10.64
N CYS A 11 7.46 -3.28 11.90
CA CYS A 11 7.30 -1.88 12.26
C CYS A 11 8.01 -1.55 13.57
N ILE A 12 8.12 -0.27 13.88
CA ILE A 12 8.52 0.18 15.22
C ILE A 12 7.24 0.64 15.93
N PRO A 13 6.64 -0.18 16.82
CA PRO A 13 5.38 0.16 17.47
C PRO A 13 5.45 1.50 18.21
N GLY A 14 4.40 2.30 18.08
CA GLY A 14 4.26 3.57 18.79
C GLY A 14 5.13 4.73 18.29
N ILE A 15 6.09 4.54 17.38
CA ILE A 15 6.98 5.63 16.91
C ILE A 15 6.19 6.81 16.29
N HIS A 16 5.05 6.51 15.66
CA HIS A 16 4.20 7.51 15.04
C HIS A 16 3.55 8.48 16.04
N HIS A 17 3.46 8.13 17.33
CA HIS A 17 3.01 9.06 18.37
C HIS A 17 4.02 10.18 18.65
N GLN A 18 5.29 9.98 18.30
CA GLN A 18 6.37 10.97 18.48
C GLN A 18 6.60 11.81 17.21
N LEU A 19 6.01 11.43 16.07
CA LEU A 19 6.23 12.12 14.79
C LEU A 19 5.55 13.48 14.70
N THR A 20 4.42 13.66 15.41
CA THR A 20 3.72 14.95 15.48
C THR A 20 4.64 16.03 16.06
N ASP A 21 5.41 15.68 17.10
CA ASP A 21 6.37 16.59 17.74
C ASP A 21 7.62 16.79 16.89
N PHE A 22 8.03 15.78 16.12
CA PHE A 22 9.21 15.85 15.27
C PHE A 22 9.05 16.84 14.11
N GLY A 23 7.89 16.86 13.45
CA GLY A 23 7.65 17.76 12.30
C GLY A 23 7.29 19.19 12.68
N ALA A 24 6.57 19.37 13.80
CA ALA A 24 6.02 20.68 14.19
C ALA A 24 7.08 21.68 14.72
N ASN A 25 8.21 21.18 15.22
CA ASN A 25 9.23 21.99 15.91
C ASN A 25 10.42 22.39 15.03
N HIS A 26 10.27 22.32 13.71
CA HIS A 26 11.35 22.56 12.76
C HIS A 26 11.00 23.68 11.78
N SER A 27 11.98 24.56 11.52
CA SER A 27 11.83 25.61 10.52
C SER A 27 11.72 25.02 9.12
N LEU A 28 11.15 25.76 8.17
CA LEU A 28 11.01 25.31 6.77
C LEU A 28 12.35 24.90 6.12
N ASN A 29 13.47 25.43 6.61
CA ASN A 29 14.81 25.13 6.12
C ASN A 29 15.53 24.05 6.93
N HIS A 30 14.83 23.39 7.86
CA HIS A 30 15.41 22.36 8.69
C HIS A 30 15.81 21.15 7.85
N LYS A 31 17.11 20.82 7.87
CA LYS A 31 17.62 19.62 7.24
C LYS A 31 17.43 18.44 8.19
N TYR A 32 16.43 17.62 7.90
CA TYR A 32 16.21 16.37 8.61
C TYR A 32 17.48 15.51 8.56
N LYS A 33 18.02 15.18 9.73
CA LYS A 33 19.08 14.18 9.86
C LYS A 33 18.42 12.84 10.15
N ILE A 34 18.95 11.78 9.54
CA ILE A 34 18.55 10.42 9.88
C ILE A 34 18.91 10.22 11.37
N PRO A 35 17.93 9.95 12.25
CA PRO A 35 18.21 9.75 13.66
C PRO A 35 19.05 8.47 13.84
N ASN A 36 19.77 8.37 14.96
CA ASN A 36 20.46 7.12 15.27
C ASN A 36 19.43 5.99 15.42
N LEU A 37 19.41 5.07 14.48
CA LEU A 37 18.41 4.01 14.41
C LEU A 37 18.66 2.86 15.38
N LYS A 38 19.82 2.80 16.04
CA LYS A 38 20.21 1.68 16.93
C LYS A 38 19.23 1.43 18.09
N LYS A 39 18.49 2.46 18.51
CA LYS A 39 17.50 2.36 19.60
C LYS A 39 16.12 1.92 19.11
N PHE A 40 15.88 1.94 17.81
CA PHE A 40 14.61 1.53 17.23
C PHE A 40 14.77 0.11 16.72
N ILE A 41 14.19 -0.84 17.47
CA ILE A 41 14.19 -2.25 17.10
C ILE A 41 12.85 -2.52 16.41
N PRO A 42 12.84 -2.84 15.10
CA PRO A 42 11.62 -3.25 14.42
C PRO A 42 11.11 -4.57 15.02
N GLN A 43 9.80 -4.66 15.20
CA GLN A 43 9.11 -5.89 15.55
C GLN A 43 8.51 -6.50 14.28
N ALA A 44 8.79 -7.78 14.04
CA ALA A 44 8.14 -8.56 13.01
C ALA A 44 6.69 -8.87 13.42
N ILE A 45 5.77 -8.75 12.48
CA ILE A 45 4.35 -9.08 12.69
C ILE A 45 4.04 -10.30 11.82
N PRO A 46 3.98 -11.51 12.41
CA PRO A 46 3.59 -12.69 11.67
C PRO A 46 2.10 -12.64 11.32
N GLY A 47 1.69 -13.42 10.33
CA GLY A 47 0.30 -13.48 9.90
C GLY A 47 -0.01 -14.78 9.16
N LYS A 48 -1.27 -15.18 9.17
CA LYS A 48 -1.77 -16.36 8.45
C LYS A 48 -2.39 -15.96 7.13
N ALA A 49 -2.52 -16.94 6.23
CA ALA A 49 -3.23 -16.72 4.98
C ALA A 49 -4.66 -16.22 5.26
N GLY A 50 -5.00 -15.05 4.70
CA GLY A 50 -6.29 -14.39 4.90
C GLY A 50 -6.29 -13.26 5.94
N ASP A 51 -5.23 -13.11 6.73
CA ASP A 51 -5.12 -11.98 7.66
C ASP A 51 -4.99 -10.65 6.90
N LEU A 52 -5.66 -9.62 7.42
CA LEU A 52 -5.57 -8.25 6.92
C LEU A 52 -4.82 -7.38 7.92
N LEU A 53 -3.63 -6.92 7.52
CA LEU A 53 -2.84 -5.97 8.30
C LEU A 53 -3.13 -4.54 7.86
N ILE A 54 -3.58 -3.70 8.81
CA ILE A 54 -3.82 -2.27 8.62
C ILE A 54 -2.92 -1.50 9.59
N TRP A 55 -2.23 -0.47 9.11
CA TRP A 55 -1.39 0.37 9.95
C TRP A 55 -1.57 1.86 9.65
N HIS A 56 -1.22 2.69 10.63
CA HIS A 56 -1.25 4.14 10.47
C HIS A 56 -0.17 4.58 9.48
N ARG A 57 -0.50 5.50 8.56
CA ARG A 57 0.41 5.96 7.49
C ARG A 57 1.75 6.55 7.98
N ALA A 58 1.80 7.00 9.23
CA ALA A 58 3.01 7.56 9.85
C ALA A 58 3.83 6.52 10.63
N LEU A 59 3.37 5.27 10.74
CA LEU A 59 4.14 4.22 11.39
C LEU A 59 5.39 3.91 10.57
N ALA A 60 6.58 3.95 11.18
CA ALA A 60 7.78 3.48 10.51
C ALA A 60 7.68 1.96 10.33
N HIS A 61 7.76 1.51 9.09
CA HIS A 61 7.51 0.12 8.70
C HIS A 61 8.35 -0.27 7.49
N GLY A 62 8.42 -1.57 7.22
CA GLY A 62 9.08 -2.11 6.05
C GLY A 62 8.91 -3.61 5.95
N SER A 63 9.60 -4.20 4.98
CA SER A 63 9.75 -5.65 4.90
C SER A 63 10.96 -6.09 5.75
N GLY A 64 10.82 -7.18 6.48
CA GLY A 64 11.91 -7.84 7.20
C GLY A 64 12.89 -8.53 6.27
N TYR A 65 14.08 -8.85 6.79
CA TYR A 65 14.97 -9.79 6.13
C TYR A 65 14.37 -11.20 6.21
N ASN A 66 14.25 -11.89 5.07
CA ASN A 66 13.80 -13.28 5.05
C ASN A 66 14.99 -14.19 5.36
N ALA A 67 14.98 -14.80 6.54
CA ALA A 67 15.99 -15.75 7.01
C ALA A 67 15.47 -17.21 6.96
N SER A 68 14.41 -17.45 6.19
CA SER A 68 13.81 -18.76 5.96
C SER A 68 13.99 -19.23 4.52
N ASP A 69 13.66 -20.49 4.26
CA ASP A 69 13.66 -21.07 2.91
C ASP A 69 12.32 -20.93 2.17
N ASN A 70 11.34 -20.22 2.77
CA ASN A 70 9.99 -20.11 2.23
C ASN A 70 9.73 -18.72 1.65
N PRO A 71 9.01 -18.63 0.50
CA PRO A 71 8.60 -17.35 -0.05
C PRO A 71 7.47 -16.74 0.80
N ARG A 72 7.39 -15.41 0.76
CA ARG A 72 6.28 -14.65 1.34
C ARG A 72 5.47 -13.97 0.25
N LEU A 73 4.16 -14.17 0.25
CA LEU A 73 3.23 -13.49 -0.64
C LEU A 73 2.31 -12.56 0.15
N ALA A 74 2.18 -11.33 -0.33
CA ALA A 74 1.25 -10.35 0.21
C ALA A 74 0.59 -9.59 -0.93
N GLN A 75 -0.68 -9.24 -0.77
CA GLN A 75 -1.40 -8.35 -1.67
C GLN A 75 -1.57 -7.00 -0.98
N TYR A 76 -0.95 -5.97 -1.55
CA TYR A 76 -1.15 -4.61 -1.07
C TYR A 76 -2.48 -4.07 -1.57
N ILE A 77 -3.33 -3.63 -0.64
CA ILE A 77 -4.59 -2.95 -0.94
C ILE A 77 -4.48 -1.53 -0.40
N SER A 78 -4.54 -0.54 -1.29
CA SER A 78 -4.63 0.87 -0.90
C SER A 78 -6.07 1.36 -1.07
N MET A 79 -6.56 2.12 -0.10
CA MET A 79 -7.86 2.76 -0.15
C MET A 79 -7.68 4.26 0.05
N GLN A 80 -8.33 5.05 -0.80
CA GLN A 80 -8.34 6.51 -0.72
C GLN A 80 -9.78 7.00 -0.89
N PRO A 81 -10.15 8.14 -0.27
CA PRO A 81 -11.46 8.74 -0.50
C PRO A 81 -11.71 8.97 -1.99
N ALA A 82 -12.90 8.59 -2.45
CA ALA A 82 -13.27 8.76 -3.85
C ALA A 82 -13.34 10.25 -4.21
N ARG A 83 -12.62 10.66 -5.26
CA ARG A 83 -12.68 12.02 -5.81
C ARG A 83 -13.83 12.13 -6.82
N LEU A 84 -15.07 12.01 -6.34
CA LEU A 84 -16.27 11.88 -7.19
C LEU A 84 -16.48 13.05 -8.16
N LYS A 85 -16.02 14.27 -7.80
CA LYS A 85 -16.12 15.46 -8.66
C LYS A 85 -15.04 15.52 -9.76
N ASN A 86 -14.04 14.66 -9.71
CA ASN A 86 -12.98 14.60 -10.70
C ASN A 86 -13.32 13.50 -11.72
N GLU A 87 -14.04 13.89 -12.77
CA GLU A 87 -14.53 12.98 -13.80
C GLU A 87 -13.39 12.35 -14.59
N ASP A 88 -12.34 13.10 -14.92
CA ASP A 88 -11.16 12.57 -15.62
C ASP A 88 -10.50 11.44 -14.83
N TYR A 89 -10.30 11.64 -13.53
CA TYR A 89 -9.74 10.61 -12.65
C TYR A 89 -10.66 9.40 -12.51
N ARG A 90 -11.98 9.60 -12.51
CA ARG A 90 -12.97 8.51 -12.51
C ARG A 90 -12.91 7.71 -13.82
N GLN A 91 -12.95 8.37 -14.97
CA GLN A 91 -12.86 7.73 -16.28
C GLN A 91 -11.53 7.00 -16.46
N GLN A 92 -10.42 7.58 -15.98
CA GLN A 92 -9.12 6.92 -15.97
C GLN A 92 -9.18 5.59 -15.22
N ARG A 93 -9.69 5.54 -13.98
CA ARG A 93 -9.78 4.28 -13.22
C ARG A 93 -10.65 3.24 -13.94
N ILE A 94 -11.78 3.67 -14.53
CA ILE A 94 -12.66 2.80 -15.31
C ILE A 94 -11.92 2.23 -16.53
N SER A 95 -11.16 3.07 -17.25
CA SER A 95 -10.35 2.64 -18.40
C SER A 95 -9.30 1.62 -18.00
N LEU A 96 -8.54 1.87 -16.93
CA LEU A 96 -7.51 0.96 -16.44
C LEU A 96 -8.08 -0.44 -16.13
N TRP A 97 -9.21 -0.50 -15.42
CA TRP A 97 -9.91 -1.76 -15.17
C TRP A 97 -10.43 -2.41 -16.47
N ARG A 98 -11.07 -1.64 -17.34
CA ARG A 98 -11.70 -2.13 -18.57
C ARG A 98 -10.69 -2.66 -19.58
N ASN A 99 -9.49 -2.09 -19.62
CA ASN A 99 -8.44 -2.43 -20.56
C ASN A 99 -7.33 -3.31 -19.95
N ARG A 100 -7.36 -3.53 -18.62
CA ARG A 100 -6.28 -4.21 -17.85
C ARG A 100 -4.94 -3.50 -18.05
N GLU A 101 -4.98 -2.18 -17.92
CA GLU A 101 -3.82 -1.30 -18.06
C GLU A 101 -3.30 -0.87 -16.69
N GLU A 102 -1.99 -0.65 -16.63
CA GLU A 102 -1.30 -0.05 -15.51
C GLU A 102 -1.53 1.47 -15.41
N PRO A 103 -1.55 2.04 -14.20
CA PRO A 103 -1.55 3.48 -14.05
C PRO A 103 -0.31 4.12 -14.69
N LEU A 104 -0.47 5.30 -15.29
CA LEU A 104 0.64 6.11 -15.81
C LEU A 104 1.48 6.70 -14.68
N SER A 105 2.32 5.87 -14.05
CA SER A 105 3.19 6.25 -12.94
C SER A 105 4.49 5.46 -12.97
N ARG A 106 5.61 6.12 -12.70
CA ARG A 106 6.90 5.45 -12.50
C ARG A 106 6.87 4.42 -11.36
N ALA A 107 5.98 4.60 -10.39
CA ALA A 107 5.82 3.67 -9.28
C ALA A 107 5.10 2.36 -9.68
N PHE A 108 4.38 2.36 -10.80
CA PHE A 108 3.59 1.21 -11.28
C PHE A 108 3.85 1.01 -12.78
N PRO A 109 5.04 0.51 -13.16
CA PRO A 109 5.43 0.37 -14.57
C PRO A 109 4.65 -0.69 -15.36
N GLY A 110 3.75 -1.43 -14.71
CA GLY A 110 2.98 -2.51 -15.33
C GLY A 110 3.79 -3.80 -15.49
N ASP A 111 3.16 -4.80 -16.13
CA ASP A 111 3.82 -6.05 -16.49
C ASP A 111 4.43 -5.93 -17.90
N PRO A 112 5.77 -5.93 -18.05
CA PRO A 112 6.41 -5.82 -19.36
C PRO A 112 6.08 -6.98 -20.31
N ARG A 113 5.57 -8.11 -19.79
CA ARG A 113 5.14 -9.27 -20.59
C ARG A 113 3.74 -9.10 -21.16
N GLY A 114 2.96 -8.15 -20.65
CA GLY A 114 1.59 -7.87 -21.11
C GLY A 114 0.54 -8.93 -20.74
N TRP A 115 0.85 -9.88 -19.84
CA TRP A 115 -0.03 -11.02 -19.54
C TRP A 115 -1.42 -10.62 -19.05
N GLU A 116 -1.51 -9.53 -18.29
CA GLU A 116 -2.79 -9.06 -17.78
C GLU A 116 -3.75 -8.66 -18.89
N LYS A 117 -3.26 -8.19 -20.05
CA LYS A 117 -4.11 -7.74 -21.16
C LYS A 117 -4.89 -8.88 -21.81
N GLU A 118 -4.35 -10.10 -21.76
CA GLU A 118 -4.95 -11.33 -22.30
C GLU A 118 -5.96 -11.97 -21.33
N ARG A 119 -6.03 -11.52 -20.08
CA ARG A 119 -6.97 -12.06 -19.09
C ARG A 119 -8.37 -11.47 -19.27
N PRO A 120 -9.44 -12.21 -18.89
CA PRO A 120 -10.79 -11.66 -18.85
C PRO A 120 -10.88 -10.44 -17.93
N VAL A 121 -11.71 -9.46 -18.32
CA VAL A 121 -12.03 -8.31 -17.45
C VAL A 121 -12.61 -8.83 -16.13
N ALA A 122 -12.14 -8.31 -14.99
CA ALA A 122 -12.66 -8.71 -13.69
C ALA A 122 -14.16 -8.37 -13.58
N LYS A 123 -15.00 -9.36 -13.25
CA LYS A 123 -16.44 -9.17 -13.03
C LYS A 123 -16.67 -8.47 -11.69
N LEU A 124 -17.28 -7.29 -11.73
CA LEU A 124 -17.50 -6.48 -10.54
C LEU A 124 -18.83 -6.80 -9.86
N THR A 125 -18.78 -6.97 -8.54
CA THR A 125 -19.97 -6.97 -7.66
C THR A 125 -20.63 -5.57 -7.65
N PRO A 126 -21.86 -5.43 -7.12
CA PRO A 126 -22.48 -4.12 -6.95
C PRO A 126 -21.60 -3.13 -6.18
N LEU A 127 -20.96 -3.56 -5.09
CA LEU A 127 -19.99 -2.75 -4.35
C LEU A 127 -18.76 -2.41 -5.20
N GLY A 128 -18.21 -3.37 -5.95
CA GLY A 128 -17.07 -3.13 -6.83
C GLY A 128 -17.36 -2.08 -7.90
N LYS A 129 -18.60 -2.06 -8.44
CA LYS A 129 -19.05 -1.01 -9.38
C LYS A 129 -19.07 0.37 -8.71
N LYS A 130 -19.56 0.48 -7.47
CA LYS A 130 -19.57 1.75 -6.71
C LYS A 130 -18.15 2.22 -6.37
N LEU A 131 -17.27 1.32 -5.90
CA LEU A 131 -15.87 1.62 -5.58
C LEU A 131 -15.06 2.06 -6.80
N LEU A 132 -15.24 1.40 -7.96
CA LEU A 132 -14.59 1.79 -9.20
C LEU A 132 -15.11 3.16 -9.70
N GLY A 133 -16.42 3.38 -9.55
CA GLY A 133 -17.14 4.55 -10.05
C GLY A 133 -18.04 4.27 -11.25
N LEU A 134 -18.32 3.01 -11.59
CA LEU A 134 -19.30 2.65 -12.63
C LEU A 134 -20.74 2.95 -12.20
N ALA A 135 -21.01 2.87 -10.90
CA ALA A 135 -22.29 3.24 -10.29
C ALA A 135 -22.05 4.37 -9.28
N THR A 136 -23.04 5.25 -9.10
CA THR A 136 -23.02 6.28 -8.06
C THR A 136 -23.36 5.68 -6.69
N TRP A 137 -22.92 6.37 -5.65
CA TRP A 137 -23.47 6.16 -4.31
C TRP A 137 -24.89 6.74 -4.29
N GLU A 138 -25.80 6.08 -3.60
CA GLU A 138 -27.17 6.57 -3.37
C GLU A 138 -27.17 7.61 -2.24
#